data_AF-A0AAW8B1E0-F1
#
_entry.id   AF-A0AAW8B1E0-F1
#
_cell.length_a   1.000
_cell.length_b   1.000
_cell.length_c   1.000
_cell.angle_alpha   90.00
_cell.angle_beta   90.00
_cell.angle_gamma   90.00
#
_symmetry.space_group_name_H-M   'P 1'
#
loop_
_entity.id
_entity.type
_entity.pdbx_description
1 polymer ?
#
loop_
_entity_poly.entity_id
_entity_poly.type
_entity_poly.pdbx_seq_one_letter_code
_entity_poly.pdbx_strand_id
1 'polypeptide(L)' 'VWLKDFGFVQLFKTQLKEQQRFYIVYQDEDDLLSFEGFHELHSSHWKIEQYHRVIKQVCHIEKFQVRRSKLILNHIFSA' A
#
# COMPACT_ATOMS: atom_id res chain seq x y z
N VAL A 1 -15.61 9.28 12.45
CA VAL A 1 -16.75 8.40 12.10
C VAL A 1 -16.73 7.21 13.03
N TRP A 2 -17.88 6.76 13.55
CA TRP A 2 -17.94 5.55 14.36
C TRP A 2 -18.20 4.34 13.47
N LEU A 3 -17.33 3.34 13.56
CA LEU A 3 -17.44 2.09 12.81
C LEU A 3 -17.77 0.97 13.80
N LYS A 4 -18.90 0.29 13.57
CA LYS A 4 -19.41 -0.74 14.48
C LYS A 4 -18.35 -1.83 14.69
N ASP A 5 -18.19 -2.28 15.93
CA ASP A 5 -17.22 -3.30 16.37
C ASP A 5 -15.73 -2.90 16.23
N PHE A 6 -15.43 -1.65 15.88
CA PHE A 6 -14.06 -1.17 15.68
C PHE A 6 -13.76 0.13 16.43
N GLY A 7 -14.68 1.11 16.44
CA GLY A 7 -14.56 2.35 17.19
C GLY A 7 -14.46 3.59 16.31
N PHE A 8 -13.82 4.65 16.82
CA PHE A 8 -13.62 5.90 16.10
C PHE A 8 -12.54 5.78 15.02
N VAL A 9 -12.87 6.25 13.81
CA VAL A 9 -11.95 6.28 12.66
C VAL A 9 -12.04 7.61 11.93
N GLN A 10 -10.95 7.98 11.26
CA GLN A 10 -10.90 9.10 10.33
C GLN A 10 -11.28 8.62 8.93
N LEU A 11 -12.16 9.39 8.27
CA LEU A 11 -12.59 9.12 6.90
C LEU A 11 -12.06 10.23 5.99
N PHE A 12 -11.23 9.86 5.03
CA PHE A 12 -10.72 10.76 3.99
C PHE A 12 -11.41 10.46 2.66
N LYS A 13 -11.87 11.51 1.98
CA LYS A 13 -12.45 11.40 0.64
C LYS A 13 -11.48 12.02 -0.36
N THR A 14 -11.14 11.28 -1.40
CA THR A 14 -10.39 11.80 -2.55
C THR A 14 -11.15 11.58 -3.85
N GLN A 15 -10.84 12.39 -4.85
CA GLN A 15 -11.38 12.25 -6.19
C GLN A 15 -10.25 11.83 -7.12
N LEU A 16 -10.43 10.70 -7.81
CA LEU A 16 -9.54 10.24 -8.86
C LEU A 16 -10.32 10.15 -10.16
N LYS A 17 -10.05 11.07 -11.09
CA LYS A 17 -10.81 11.22 -12.33
C LYS A 17 -12.31 11.42 -12.00
N GLU A 18 -13.18 10.58 -12.52
CA GLU A 18 -14.62 10.60 -12.29
C GLU A 18 -15.06 9.72 -11.11
N GLN A 19 -14.11 9.08 -10.40
CA GLN A 19 -14.41 8.18 -9.30
C GLN A 19 -14.12 8.84 -7.95
N GLN A 20 -15.07 8.72 -7.02
CA GLN A 20 -14.85 9.07 -5.62
C GLN A 20 -14.24 7.87 -4.89
N ARG A 21 -13.19 8.12 -4.10
CA ARG A 21 -12.51 7.13 -3.28
C ARG A 21 -12.58 7.54 -1.82
N PHE A 22 -12.84 6.56 -0.96
CA PHE A 22 -12.92 6.75 0.48
C PHE A 22 -11.83 5.91 1.14
N TYR A 23 -11.10 6.51 2.07
CA TYR A 23 -10.04 5.89 2.84
C TYR A 23 -10.39 6.00 4.31
N ILE A 24 -10.19 4.90 5.03
CA ILE A 24 -10.40 4.83 6.47
C ILE A 24 -9.02 4.72 7.10
N VAL A 25 -8.74 5.62 8.04
CA VAL A 25 -7.52 5.59 8.85
C VAL A 25 -7.94 5.38 10.30
N TYR A 26 -7.31 4.38 10.92
CA TYR A 26 -7.43 4.13 12.35
C TYR A 26 -6.16 4.61 13.03
N GLN A 27 -6.34 5.45 14.05
CA GLN A 27 -5.27 6.02 14.83
C GLN A 27 -5.83 6.32 16.23
N ASP A 28 -4.96 6.35 17.24
CA ASP A 28 -5.36 6.69 18.60
C ASP A 28 -5.92 8.12 18.63
N GLU A 29 -6.84 8.39 19.58
CA GLU A 29 -7.60 9.65 19.61
C GLU A 29 -6.72 10.90 19.74
N ASP A 30 -5.52 10.76 20.33
CA ASP A 30 -4.56 11.84 20.51
C ASP A 30 -3.72 12.14 19.25
N ASP A 31 -3.75 11.27 18.23
CA ASP A 31 -2.85 11.28 17.07
C ASP A 31 -3.63 11.37 15.75
N LEU A 32 -4.59 12.30 15.68
CA LEU A 32 -5.40 12.53 14.48
C LEU A 32 -4.54 12.98 13.30
N LEU A 33 -4.64 12.24 12.20
CA LEU A 33 -3.92 12.54 10.98
C LEU A 33 -4.51 13.79 10.29
N SER A 34 -3.66 14.74 9.94
CA SER A 34 -4.06 15.89 9.11
C SER A 34 -4.31 15.44 7.66
N PHE A 35 -5.02 16.27 6.88
CA PHE A 35 -5.22 15.97 5.45
C PHE A 35 -3.88 15.93 4.68
N GLU A 36 -2.93 16.79 5.03
CA GLU A 36 -1.58 16.80 4.44
C GLU A 36 -0.84 15.49 4.75
N GLY A 37 -0.85 15.07 6.02
CA GLY A 37 -0.23 13.80 6.45
C GLY A 37 -0.90 12.59 5.79
N PHE A 38 -2.22 12.63 5.62
CA PHE A 38 -2.94 11.64 4.82
C PHE A 38 -2.47 11.64 3.35
N HIS A 39 -2.27 12.81 2.74
CA HIS A 39 -1.82 12.88 1.35
C HIS A 39 -0.40 12.33 1.17
N GLU A 40 0.50 12.58 2.10
CA GLU A 40 1.86 12.01 2.10
C GLU A 40 1.84 10.48 2.25
N LEU A 41 1.03 9.98 3.19
CA LEU A 41 0.83 8.55 3.42
C LEU A 41 0.20 7.89 2.18
N HIS A 42 -0.82 8.51 1.60
CA HIS A 42 -1.49 8.07 0.39
C HIS A 42 -0.52 8.00 -0.80
N SER A 43 0.32 9.02 -0.97
CA SER A 43 1.35 9.03 -2.01
C SER A 43 2.37 7.91 -1.82
N SER A 44 2.74 7.64 -0.56
CA SER A 44 3.67 6.56 -0.21
C SER A 44 3.08 5.16 -0.39
N HIS A 45 1.76 4.99 -0.24
CA HIS A 45 1.07 3.71 -0.48
C HIS A 45 1.45 3.14 -1.84
N TRP A 46 1.49 3.97 -2.89
CA TRP A 46 1.79 3.53 -4.26
C TRP A 46 3.13 2.82 -4.41
N LYS A 47 4.09 3.04 -3.50
CA LYS A 47 5.41 2.40 -3.52
C LYS A 47 5.32 0.87 -3.48
N ILE A 48 4.31 0.29 -2.81
CA ILE A 48 4.14 -1.17 -2.80
C ILE A 48 3.78 -1.72 -4.18
N GLU A 49 2.98 -0.97 -4.94
CA GLU A 49 2.60 -1.37 -6.29
C GLU A 49 3.74 -1.17 -7.28
N GLN A 50 4.56 -0.14 -7.09
CA GLN A 50 5.83 0.01 -7.80
C GLN A 50 6.77 -1.15 -7.51
N TYR A 51 6.94 -1.53 -6.24
CA TYR A 51 7.75 -2.70 -5.85
C TYR A 51 7.27 -3.97 -6.56
N HIS A 52 5.97 -4.28 -6.48
CA HIS A 52 5.38 -5.43 -7.17
C HIS A 52 5.58 -5.38 -8.69
N ARG A 53 5.48 -4.20 -9.30
CA ARG A 53 5.70 -4.03 -10.74
C ARG A 53 7.15 -4.31 -11.11
N VAL A 54 8.09 -3.78 -10.34
CA VAL A 54 9.54 -3.95 -10.57
C VAL A 54 9.93 -5.42 -10.44
N ILE A 55 9.51 -6.14 -9.40
CA ILE A 55 9.85 -7.56 -9.26
C ILE A 55 9.27 -8.41 -10.41
N LYS A 56 8.07 -8.08 -10.89
CA LYS A 56 7.46 -8.77 -12.04
C LYS A 56 8.22 -8.50 -13.34
N GLN A 57 8.57 -7.24 -13.59
CA GLN A 57 9.17 -6.81 -14.86
C GLN A 57 10.67 -7.09 -14.93
N VAL A 58 11.42 -6.77 -13.87
CA VAL A 58 12.89 -6.88 -13.84
C VAL A 58 13.30 -8.27 -13.41
N CYS A 59 12.75 -8.78 -12.31
CA CYS A 59 13.08 -10.12 -11.81
C CYS A 59 12.30 -11.24 -12.50
N HIS A 60 11.34 -10.93 -13.39
CA HIS A 60 10.60 -11.94 -14.17
C HIS A 60 9.93 -13.03 -13.33
N ILE A 61 9.52 -12.71 -12.09
CA ILE A 61 9.05 -13.71 -11.12
C ILE A 61 7.84 -14.52 -11.59
N GLU A 62 7.06 -14.00 -12.54
CA GLU A 62 5.88 -14.67 -13.13
C GLU A 62 6.25 -15.70 -14.21
N LYS A 63 7.46 -15.60 -14.78
CA LYS A 63 7.93 -16.48 -15.88
C LYS A 63 9.12 -17.36 -15.48
N PHE A 64 9.67 -17.14 -14.29
CA PHE A 64 10.82 -17.86 -13.77
C PHE A 64 10.48 -19.32 -13.44
N GLN A 65 11.36 -20.24 -13.83
CA GLN A 65 11.12 -21.69 -13.72
C GLN A 65 11.64 -22.32 -12.42
N VAL A 66 12.43 -21.60 -11.63
CA VAL A 66 12.99 -22.17 -10.39
C VAL A 66 11.92 -22.24 -9.31
N ARG A 67 11.89 -23.38 -8.62
CA ARG A 67 10.88 -23.69 -7.59
C ARG A 67 11.45 -23.73 -6.17
N ARG A 68 12.77 -23.62 -6.01
CA ARG A 68 13.43 -23.64 -4.69
C ARG A 68 13.44 -22.25 -4.08
N SER A 69 12.86 -22.11 -2.88
CA SER A 69 12.74 -20.83 -2.16
C SER A 69 14.08 -20.09 -2.03
N LYS A 70 15.15 -20.78 -1.63
CA LYS A 70 16.49 -20.17 -1.49
C LYS A 70 16.99 -19.52 -2.79
N LEU A 71 16.79 -20.18 -3.93
CA LEU A 71 17.23 -19.67 -5.23
C LEU A 71 16.36 -18.51 -5.72
N ILE A 72 15.05 -18.56 -5.43
CA ILE A 72 14.11 -17.46 -5.72
C ILE A 72 14.49 -16.22 -4.91
N LEU A 73 14.75 -16.37 -3.61
CA LEU A 73 15.16 -15.28 -2.73
C LEU A 73 16.49 -14.69 -3.20
N ASN A 74 17.50 -15.51 -3.49
CA ASN A 74 18.78 -15.03 -4.01
C ASN A 74 18.61 -14.23 -5.31
N HIS A 75 17.71 -14.65 -6.21
CA HIS A 75 17.43 -13.93 -7.45
C HIS A 75 16.77 -12.56 -7.19
N ILE A 76 15.74 -12.52 -6.35
CA ILE A 76 15.01 -11.29 -6.00
C ILE A 76 15.91 -10.30 -5.25
N PHE A 77 16.78 -10.79 -4.36
CA PHE A 77 17.65 -9.98 -3.49
C PHE A 77 19.12 -9.97 -3.96
N SER A 78 19.37 -10.12 -5.27
CA SER A 78 20.73 -10.19 -5.86
C SER A 78 21.44 -8.84 -6.01
N ALA A 79 20.82 -7.74 -5.58
CA ALA A 79 21.35 -6.38 -5.65
C ALA A 79 22.15 -6.00 -4.40
#